data_AF-A0A2S2QFE1-F1
#
_entry.id   AF-A0A2S2QFE1-F1
#
_cell.length_a   1.000
_cell.length_b   1.000
_cell.length_c   1.000
_cell.angle_alpha   90.00
_cell.angle_beta   90.00
_cell.angle_gamma   90.00
#
_symmetry.space_group_name_H-M   'P 1'
#
loop_
_entity.id
_entity.type
_entity.pdbx_description
1 polymer ?
#
loop_
_entity_poly.entity_id
_entity_poly.type
_entity_poly.pdbx_seq_one_letter_code
_entity_poly.pdbx_strand_id
1 'polypeptide(L)'
;MNEMSNSTLSKLLENHTIPKSQSELIHEIFAASKFKNIKNRRYSENWTLLCLLFQIRSPSGYKFLRDNNILPLPCVNTVRRNLLAVQIGCGFDLNFFKLLKKKFTIKTENRK
;
A
#
# COMPACT_ATOMS: atom_id res chain seq x y z
N MET A 1 11.45 1.11 -25.08
CA MET A 1 10.54 2.00 -24.32
C MET A 1 11.39 3.15 -23.82
N ASN A 2 11.08 4.39 -24.22
CA ASN A 2 11.75 5.57 -23.66
C ASN A 2 11.67 5.51 -22.13
N GLU A 3 12.79 5.75 -21.45
CA GLU A 3 12.83 5.74 -19.99
C GLU A 3 11.97 6.87 -19.45
N MET A 4 10.68 6.59 -19.22
CA MET A 4 9.81 7.54 -18.54
C MET A 4 10.30 7.64 -17.10
N SER A 5 10.80 8.82 -16.74
CA SER A 5 11.28 9.10 -15.40
C SER A 5 10.10 9.13 -14.42
N ASN A 6 10.35 8.70 -13.17
CA ASN A 6 9.32 8.71 -12.12
C ASN A 6 8.74 10.12 -11.89
N SER A 7 9.56 11.16 -12.08
CA SER A 7 9.15 12.56 -11.93
C SER A 7 8.16 13.01 -13.01
N THR A 8 8.28 12.49 -14.23
CA THR A 8 7.31 12.77 -15.31
C THR A 8 5.96 12.13 -15.02
N LEU A 9 5.98 10.91 -14.48
CA LEU A 9 4.76 10.18 -14.12
C LEU A 9 4.01 10.85 -12.96
N SER A 10 4.71 11.29 -11.90
CA SER A 10 4.07 12.03 -10.80
C SER A 10 3.38 13.31 -11.27
N LYS A 11 4.05 14.12 -12.12
CA LYS A 11 3.47 15.34 -12.68
C LYS A 11 2.21 15.06 -13.50
N LEU A 12 2.21 13.98 -14.28
CA LEU A 12 1.04 13.60 -15.08
C LEU A 12 -0.14 13.18 -14.18
N LEU A 13 0.11 12.43 -13.12
CA LEU A 13 -0.92 12.02 -12.17
C LEU A 13 -1.50 13.20 -11.38
N GLU A 14 -0.67 14.18 -11.02
CA GLU A 14 -1.09 15.43 -10.39
C GLU A 14 -1.96 16.28 -11.32
N ASN A 15 -1.55 16.43 -12.58
CA ASN A 15 -2.28 17.21 -13.59
C ASN A 15 -3.68 16.64 -13.90
N HIS A 16 -3.85 15.33 -13.84
CA HIS A 16 -5.12 14.65 -14.10
C HIS A 16 -5.99 14.44 -12.85
N THR A 17 -5.64 15.05 -11.71
CA THR A 17 -6.41 15.00 -10.45
C THR A 17 -6.80 13.58 -10.01
N ILE A 18 -5.91 12.60 -10.25
CA ILE A 18 -6.15 11.20 -9.93
C ILE A 18 -6.13 10.99 -8.41
N PRO A 19 -7.10 10.24 -7.83
CA PRO A 19 -7.11 9.91 -6.42
C PRO A 19 -5.80 9.27 -5.95
N LYS A 20 -5.35 9.63 -4.75
CA LYS A 20 -4.07 9.16 -4.18
C LYS A 20 -3.92 7.62 -4.19
N SER A 21 -5.00 6.89 -3.92
CA SER A 21 -4.99 5.41 -3.95
C SER A 21 -4.71 4.84 -5.34
N GLN A 22 -5.26 5.45 -6.39
CA GLN A 22 -5.03 5.04 -7.77
C GLN A 22 -3.62 5.47 -8.24
N SER A 23 -3.17 6.65 -7.83
CA SER A 23 -1.81 7.13 -8.08
C SER A 23 -0.76 6.18 -7.51
N GLU A 24 -0.92 5.74 -6.25
CA GLU A 24 -0.03 4.78 -5.59
C GLU A 24 0.01 3.44 -6.34
N LEU A 25 -1.14 2.94 -6.81
CA LEU A 25 -1.23 1.72 -7.61
C LEU A 25 -0.46 1.85 -8.93
N ILE A 26 -0.61 2.98 -9.63
CA ILE A 26 0.09 3.22 -10.91
C ILE A 26 1.60 3.32 -10.67
N HIS A 27 2.02 4.02 -9.62
CA HIS A 27 3.42 4.11 -9.21
C HIS A 27 4.02 2.73 -8.95
N GLU A 28 3.28 1.84 -8.29
CA GLU A 28 3.72 0.48 -8.00
C GLU A 28 3.79 -0.41 -9.23
N ILE A 29 2.83 -0.29 -10.16
CA ILE A 29 2.90 -0.98 -11.46
C ILE A 29 4.17 -0.55 -12.21
N PHE A 30 4.42 0.75 -12.25
CA PHE A 30 5.58 1.30 -12.96
C PHE A 30 6.90 0.97 -12.27
N ALA A 31 6.94 0.94 -10.94
CA ALA A 31 8.11 0.49 -10.19
C ALA A 31 8.38 -1.00 -10.43
N ALA A 32 7.33 -1.83 -10.39
CA ALA A 32 7.42 -3.26 -10.60
C ALA A 32 7.86 -3.65 -12.02
N SER A 33 7.52 -2.85 -13.03
CA SER A 33 7.91 -3.09 -14.43
C SER A 33 9.39 -2.87 -14.69
N LYS A 34 10.10 -2.08 -13.85
CA LYS A 34 11.54 -1.84 -13.97
C LYS A 34 12.39 -3.06 -13.58
N PHE A 35 11.83 -3.96 -12.77
CA PHE A 35 12.55 -5.14 -12.29
C PHE A 35 12.26 -6.35 -13.18
N LYS A 36 13.32 -6.93 -13.75
CA LYS A 36 13.24 -8.21 -14.49
C LYS A 36 12.83 -9.38 -13.58
N ASN A 37 13.26 -9.35 -12.32
CA ASN A 37 12.95 -10.40 -11.35
C ASN A 37 11.81 -9.98 -10.42
N ILE A 38 10.72 -10.75 -10.45
CA ILE A 38 9.52 -10.55 -9.62
C ILE A 38 9.85 -10.59 -8.11
N LYS A 39 10.87 -11.37 -7.70
CA LYS A 39 11.25 -11.54 -6.29
C LYS A 39 11.98 -10.34 -5.69
N ASN A 40 12.57 -9.47 -6.53
CA ASN A 40 13.35 -8.32 -6.06
C ASN A 40 12.55 -7.01 -5.99
N ARG A 41 11.21 -7.10 -6.11
CA ARG A 41 10.33 -5.93 -6.04
C ARG A 41 10.29 -5.42 -4.60
N ARG A 42 10.49 -4.12 -4.43
CA ARG A 42 10.24 -3.41 -3.18
C ARG A 42 8.93 -2.63 -3.33
N TYR A 43 8.12 -2.68 -2.29
CA TYR A 43 6.80 -2.06 -2.25
C TYR A 43 6.81 -0.91 -1.25
N SER A 44 6.06 0.15 -1.54
CA SER A 44 5.84 1.25 -0.60
C SER A 44 5.07 0.78 0.64
N GLU A 45 5.20 1.52 1.73
CA GLU A 45 4.44 1.24 2.97
C GLU A 45 2.93 1.35 2.73
N ASN A 46 2.50 2.37 1.97
CA ASN A 46 1.09 2.58 1.61
C ASN A 46 0.55 1.40 0.79
N TRP A 47 1.30 0.94 -0.21
CA TRP A 47 0.90 -0.21 -1.02
C TRP A 47 0.84 -1.50 -0.22
N THR A 48 1.81 -1.69 0.67
CA THR A 48 1.83 -2.82 1.59
C THR A 48 0.59 -2.84 2.49
N LEU A 49 0.19 -1.69 3.03
CA LEU A 49 -1.01 -1.54 3.83
C LEU A 49 -2.29 -1.83 3.01
N LEU A 50 -2.37 -1.32 1.78
CA LEU A 50 -3.49 -1.62 0.88
C LEU A 50 -3.58 -3.11 0.55
N CYS A 51 -2.45 -3.76 0.30
CA CYS A 51 -2.36 -5.20 0.08
C CYS A 51 -2.84 -5.99 1.29
N LEU A 52 -2.48 -5.55 2.50
CA LEU A 52 -2.94 -6.16 3.75
C LEU A 52 -4.46 -6.07 3.88
N LEU A 53 -5.02 -4.86 3.70
CA LEU A 53 -6.47 -4.63 3.75
C LEU A 53 -7.22 -5.48 2.73
N PHE A 54 -6.67 -5.58 1.51
CA PHE A 54 -7.27 -6.37 0.45
C PHE A 54 -7.21 -7.87 0.76
N GLN A 55 -6.08 -8.37 1.27
CA GLN A 55 -5.95 -9.76 1.72
C GLN A 55 -6.92 -10.10 2.86
N ILE A 56 -7.22 -9.17 3.76
CA ILE A 56 -8.23 -9.35 4.82
C ILE A 56 -9.65 -9.39 4.23
N ARG A 57 -9.96 -8.49 3.29
CA ARG A 57 -11.29 -8.35 2.69
C ARG A 57 -11.64 -9.49 1.72
N SER A 58 -10.68 -9.92 0.92
CA SER A 58 -10.85 -10.95 -0.13
C SER A 58 -9.55 -11.69 -0.43
N PRO A 59 -9.21 -12.73 0.36
CA PRO A 59 -8.03 -13.57 0.12
C PRO A 59 -8.03 -14.23 -1.26
N SER A 60 -9.21 -14.65 -1.74
CA SER A 60 -9.37 -15.31 -3.05
C SER A 60 -9.13 -14.34 -4.21
N GLY A 61 -9.66 -13.12 -4.12
CA GLY A 61 -9.43 -12.06 -5.11
C GLY A 61 -7.97 -11.61 -5.13
N TYR A 62 -7.35 -11.47 -3.96
CA TYR A 62 -5.92 -11.19 -3.85
C TYR A 62 -5.07 -12.25 -4.55
N LYS A 63 -5.34 -13.52 -4.25
CA LYS A 63 -4.64 -14.65 -4.87
C LYS A 63 -4.84 -14.68 -6.38
N PHE A 64 -6.07 -14.49 -6.85
CA PHE A 64 -6.37 -14.46 -8.29
C PHE A 64 -5.59 -13.37 -9.03
N LEU A 65 -5.60 -12.14 -8.53
CA LEU A 65 -4.90 -11.02 -9.19
C LEU A 65 -3.38 -11.20 -9.19
N ARG A 66 -2.85 -11.82 -8.13
CA ARG A 66 -1.43 -12.13 -8.01
C ARG A 66 -1.01 -13.26 -8.95
N ASP A 67 -1.72 -14.39 -8.91
CA ASP A 67 -1.34 -15.61 -9.63
C ASP A 67 -1.46 -15.42 -11.15
N ASN A 68 -2.40 -14.58 -11.59
CA ASN A 68 -2.53 -14.17 -12.99
C ASN A 68 -1.60 -12.98 -13.37
N ASN A 69 -0.72 -12.54 -12.47
CA ASN A 69 0.21 -11.41 -12.68
C ASN A 69 -0.47 -10.10 -13.13
N ILE A 70 -1.72 -9.87 -12.72
CA ILE A 70 -2.51 -8.68 -13.10
C ILE A 70 -2.02 -7.45 -12.33
N LEU A 71 -1.72 -7.62 -11.03
CA LEU A 71 -1.19 -6.56 -10.17
C LEU A 71 0.13 -6.99 -9.51
N PRO A 72 1.04 -6.03 -9.24
CA PRO A 72 2.29 -6.29 -8.54
C PRO A 72 2.02 -6.46 -7.04
N LEU A 73 1.47 -7.63 -6.67
CA LEU A 73 1.13 -7.95 -5.29
C LEU A 73 2.24 -8.76 -4.61
N PRO A 74 2.59 -8.44 -3.33
CA PRO A 74 3.47 -9.29 -2.54
C PRO A 74 2.90 -10.71 -2.38
N CYS A 75 3.73 -11.66 -1.94
CA CYS A 75 3.18 -12.97 -1.56
C CYS A 75 2.43 -12.86 -0.23
N VAL A 76 1.45 -13.75 -0.03
CA VAL A 76 0.67 -13.78 1.21
C VAL A 76 1.57 -13.93 2.44
N ASN A 77 2.68 -14.66 2.32
CA ASN A 77 3.67 -14.79 3.38
C ASN A 77 4.38 -13.47 3.72
N THR A 78 4.68 -12.63 2.72
CA THR A 78 5.23 -11.28 2.94
C THR A 78 4.21 -10.40 3.65
N VAL A 79 2.94 -10.43 3.22
CA VAL A 79 1.86 -9.68 3.87
C VAL A 79 1.70 -10.09 5.33
N ARG A 80 1.69 -11.41 5.60
CA ARG A 80 1.65 -11.96 6.96
C ARG A 80 2.86 -11.58 7.79
N ARG A 81 4.07 -11.62 7.22
CA ARG A 81 5.30 -11.22 7.92
C ARG A 81 5.23 -9.76 8.35
N ASN A 82 4.72 -8.88 7.50
CA ASN A 82 4.55 -7.47 7.83
C ASN A 82 3.51 -7.25 8.94
N LEU A 83 2.44 -8.07 8.97
CA LEU A 83 1.51 -8.07 10.10
C LEU A 83 2.19 -8.50 11.40
N LEU A 84 3.00 -9.57 11.37
CA LEU A 84 3.72 -10.08 12.53
C LEU A 84 4.81 -9.14 13.05
N ALA A 85 5.35 -8.27 12.19
CA ALA A 85 6.31 -7.25 12.60
C ALA A 85 5.67 -6.17 13.49
N VAL A 86 4.33 -6.03 13.45
CA VAL A 86 3.62 -5.19 14.42
C VAL A 86 3.62 -5.94 15.74
N GLN A 87 4.31 -5.38 16.75
CA GLN A 87 4.38 -5.95 18.09
C GLN A 87 3.02 -5.86 18.77
N ILE A 88 2.19 -6.90 18.60
CA ILE A 88 0.93 -7.04 19.29
C ILE A 88 1.21 -7.86 20.55
N GLY A 89 1.47 -7.17 21.66
CA GLY A 89 1.59 -7.79 22.98
C GLY A 89 0.23 -8.08 23.59
N CYS A 90 0.22 -8.81 24.72
CA CYS A 90 -0.97 -8.90 25.56
C CYS A 90 -1.21 -7.57 26.28
N GLY A 91 -2.49 -7.21 26.46
CA GLY A 91 -2.89 -5.96 27.12
C GLY A 91 -3.13 -4.81 26.15
N PHE A 92 -2.95 -3.59 26.65
CA PHE A 92 -3.30 -2.36 25.95
C PHE A 92 -2.08 -1.77 25.23
N ASP A 93 -2.22 -1.49 23.93
CA ASP A 93 -1.21 -0.75 23.18
C ASP A 93 -1.35 0.76 23.42
N LEU A 94 -0.47 1.31 24.27
CA LEU A 94 -0.44 2.75 24.57
C LEU A 94 -0.15 3.59 23.31
N ASN A 95 0.64 3.07 22.36
CA ASN A 95 0.94 3.80 21.13
C ASN A 95 -0.30 3.87 20.24
N PHE A 96 -1.06 2.78 20.15
CA PHE A 96 -2.37 2.79 19.51
C PHE A 96 -3.29 3.85 20.14
N PHE A 97 -3.40 3.92 21.47
CA PHE A 97 -4.25 4.94 22.12
C PHE A 97 -3.79 6.38 21.86
N LYS A 98 -2.47 6.62 21.81
CA LYS A 98 -1.92 7.93 21.43
C LYS A 98 -2.32 8.32 20.00
N LEU A 99 -2.18 7.38 19.05
CA LEU A 99 -2.58 7.57 17.66
C LEU A 99 -4.10 7.77 17.53
N LEU A 100 -4.88 7.01 18.28
CA LEU A 100 -6.33 7.11 18.32
C LEU A 100 -6.79 8.47 18.86
N LYS A 101 -6.17 8.94 19.96
CA LYS A 101 -6.43 10.28 20.51
C LYS A 101 -6.16 11.37 19.47
N LYS A 102 -5.03 11.29 18.77
CA LYS A 102 -4.67 12.23 17.68
C LYS A 102 -5.70 12.20 16.55
N LYS A 103 -6.25 11.04 16.21
CA LYS A 103 -7.32 10.94 15.19
C LYS A 103 -8.60 11.66 15.62
N PHE A 104 -8.99 11.52 16.89
CA PHE A 104 -10.19 12.17 17.41
C PHE A 104 -10.06 13.70 17.50
N THR A 105 -8.90 14.23 17.88
CA THR A 105 -8.66 15.68 17.91
C THR A 105 -8.81 16.29 16.51
N ILE A 106 -8.15 15.71 15.51
CA ILE A 106 -8.23 16.17 14.10
C ILE A 106 -9.69 16.13 13.59
N LYS A 107 -10.44 15.08 13.91
CA LYS A 107 -11.85 14.96 13.49
C LYS A 107 -12.74 16.05 14.12
N THR A 108 -12.38 16.53 15.31
CA THR A 108 -13.15 17.54 16.04
C THR A 108 -12.88 18.95 15.50
N GLU A 109 -11.64 19.21 15.07
CA GLU A 109 -11.24 20.45 14.37
C GLU A 109 -11.94 20.57 13.02
N ASN A 110 -11.99 19.50 12.21
CA ASN A 110 -12.64 19.50 10.88
C ASN A 110 -14.18 19.58 10.92
N ARG A 111 -14.79 19.63 12.11
CA ARG A 111 -16.25 19.77 12.30
C ARG A 111 -16.65 21.17 12.79
N LYS A 112 -15.69 22.03 13.10
CA LYS A 112 -15.90 23.47 13.32
C LYS A 112 -15.70 24.21 12.01
#